data_AF-A0A4Q3C3N0-F1
#
_entry.id   AF-A0A4Q3C3N0-F1
#
_cell.length_a   1.000
_cell.length_b   1.000
_cell.length_c   1.000
_cell.angle_alpha   90.00
_cell.angle_beta   90.00
_cell.angle_gamma   90.00
#
_symmetry.space_group_name_H-M   'P 1'
#
loop_
_entity.id
_entity.type
_entity.pdbx_description
1 polymer ?
#
loop_
_entity_poly.entity_id
_entity_poly.type
_entity_poly.pdbx_seq_one_letter_code
_entity_poly.pdbx_strand_id
1 'polypeptide(L)' 'LFLLSDLSLKEIAFELNFDSQANFSSFIKSRTGLTPSCLQASMLEIYN' A
#
# COMPACT_ATOMS: atom_id res chain seq x y z
N LEU A 1 1.42 10.73 1.46
CA LEU A 1 1.35 9.32 1.91
C LEU A 1 1.06 8.49 0.67
N PHE A 2 1.98 7.67 0.16
CA PHE A 2 1.79 6.95 -1.12
C PHE A 2 0.49 6.12 -1.18
N LEU A 3 0.04 5.60 -0.03
CA LEU A 3 -1.22 4.86 0.09
C LEU A 3 -2.49 5.72 -0.03
N LEU A 4 -2.38 7.05 0.07
CA LEU A 4 -3.49 7.99 -0.16
C LEU A 4 -3.38 8.68 -1.53
N SER A 5 -2.47 8.24 -2.38
CA SER A 5 -2.36 8.75 -3.74
C SER A 5 -3.28 7.99 -4.70
N ASP A 6 -3.59 8.58 -5.84
CA ASP A 6 -4.32 7.93 -6.94
C ASP A 6 -3.49 6.86 -7.69
N LEU A 7 -2.27 6.56 -7.23
CA LEU A 7 -1.42 5.55 -7.83
C LEU A 7 -1.95 4.15 -7.53
N SER A 8 -1.85 3.27 -8.53
CA SER A 8 -2.09 1.85 -8.32
C SER A 8 -1.06 1.24 -7.38
N LEU A 9 -1.39 0.12 -6.74
CA LEU A 9 -0.45 -0.62 -5.88
C LEU A 9 0.84 -1.03 -6.62
N LYS A 10 0.75 -1.21 -7.95
CA LYS A 10 1.92 -1.53 -8.78
C LYS A 10 2.84 -0.33 -8.93
N GLU A 11 2.29 0.85 -9.20
CA GLU A 11 3.05 2.09 -9.30
C GLU A 11 3.67 2.44 -7.95
N ILE A 12 2.91 2.34 -6.86
CA ILE A 12 3.45 2.53 -5.51
C ILE A 12 4.60 1.57 -5.21
N ALA A 13 4.47 0.29 -5.58
CA ALA A 13 5.54 -0.68 -5.40
C ALA A 13 6.80 -0.28 -6.18
N PHE A 14 6.65 0.18 -7.42
CA PHE A 14 7.75 0.62 -8.26
C PHE A 14 8.43 1.89 -7.73
N GLU A 15 7.67 2.92 -7.35
CA GLU A 15 8.17 4.16 -6.74
C GLU A 15 8.92 3.91 -5.42
N LEU A 16 8.51 2.88 -4.67
CA LEU A 16 9.17 2.44 -3.44
C LEU A 16 10.30 1.42 -3.68
N ASN A 17 10.73 1.22 -4.94
CA ASN A 17 11.82 0.34 -5.36
C ASN A 17 11.62 -1.15 -4.99
N PHE A 18 10.37 -1.62 -4.99
CA PHE A 18 10.09 -3.06 -4.92
C PHE A 18 10.15 -3.69 -6.31
N ASP A 19 10.77 -4.87 -6.40
CA ASP A 19 10.86 -5.64 -7.64
C ASP A 19 9.49 -6.12 -8.15
N SER A 20 8.48 -6.17 -7.27
CA SER A 20 7.11 -6.54 -7.64
C SER A 20 6.07 -6.01 -6.65
N GLN A 21 4.85 -5.81 -7.14
CA GLN A 21 3.67 -5.50 -6.31
C GLN A 21 3.42 -6.56 -5.23
N ALA A 22 3.73 -7.83 -5.50
CA ALA A 22 3.55 -8.93 -4.55
C ALA A 22 4.53 -8.83 -3.36
N ASN A 23 5.79 -8.47 -3.64
CA ASN A 23 6.79 -8.24 -2.58
C ASN A 23 6.38 -7.04 -1.72
N PHE A 24 5.98 -5.93 -2.35
CA PHE A 24 5.42 -4.77 -1.64
C PHE A 24 4.23 -5.15 -0.75
N SER A 25 3.27 -5.90 -1.28
CA SER A 25 2.07 -6.31 -0.53
C SER A 25 2.41 -7.19 0.67
N SER A 26 3.37 -8.11 0.51
CA SER A 26 3.88 -8.95 1.59
C SER A 26 4.60 -8.13 2.65
N PHE A 27 5.43 -7.18 2.24
CA PHE A 27 6.12 -6.27 3.14
C PHE A 27 5.13 -5.46 3.99
N ILE A 28 4.15 -4.81 3.37
CA ILE A 28 3.13 -4.04 4.10
C ILE A 28 2.38 -4.94 5.09
N LYS A 29 1.89 -6.09 4.64
CA LYS A 29 1.20 -7.04 5.51
C LYS A 29 2.05 -7.51 6.69
N SER A 30 3.34 -7.73 6.48
CA SER A 30 4.26 -8.12 7.55
C SER A 30 4.47 -7.02 8.60
N ARG A 31 4.33 -5.74 8.20
CA ARG A 31 4.55 -4.58 9.07
C ARG A 31 3.29 -4.09 9.77
N THR A 32 2.14 -4.19 9.11
CA THR A 32 0.87 -3.62 9.60
C THR A 32 -0.17 -4.67 9.97
N GLY A 33 0.04 -5.94 9.57
CA GLY A 33 -0.97 -7.00 9.67
C GLY A 33 -2.07 -6.93 8.59
N LEU A 34 -2.10 -5.87 7.79
CA LEU A 34 -3.13 -5.60 6.79
C LEU A 34 -2.57 -5.66 5.37
N THR A 35 -3.40 -6.07 4.41
CA THR A 35 -3.03 -5.90 2.99
C THR A 35 -2.97 -4.41 2.64
N PRO A 36 -2.22 -4.00 1.60
CA PRO A 36 -2.18 -2.60 1.19
C PRO A 36 -3.57 -2.01 0.95
N SER A 37 -4.47 -2.72 0.26
CA SER A 37 -5.84 -2.24 0.00
C SER A 37 -6.67 -2.06 1.27
N CYS A 38 -6.58 -2.99 2.24
CA CYS A 38 -7.26 -2.83 3.52
C CYS A 38 -6.71 -1.63 4.31
N LEU A 39 -5.39 -1.44 4.26
CA LEU A 39 -4.75 -0.29 4.90
C LEU A 39 -5.17 1.03 4.24
N GLN A 40 -5.29 1.08 2.91
CA GLN A 40 -5.79 2.26 2.19
C GLN A 40 -7.22 2.59 2.60
N ALA A 41 -8.11 1.59 2.61
CA ALA A 41 -9.50 1.78 3.02
C ALA A 41 -9.59 2.32 4.45
N SER A 42 -8.88 1.69 5.40
CA SER A 42 -8.86 2.12 6.79
C SER A 42 -8.30 3.53 6.97
N MET A 43 -7.30 3.94 6.18
CA MET A 43 -6.81 5.31 6.22
C MET A 43 -7.83 6.30 5.66
N LEU A 44 -8.49 6.00 4.54
CA LEU A 44 -9.52 6.87 3.97
C LEU A 44 -10.70 7.07 4.92
N GLU A 45 -11.08 6.07 5.70
CA GLU A 45 -12.10 6.21 6.75
C GLU A 45 -11.69 7.17 7.88
N ILE A 46 -10.40 7.29 8.19
CA ILE A 46 -9.90 8.19 9.24
C ILE A 46 -9.81 9.65 8.76
N TYR A 47 -9.59 9.87 7.45
CA TYR A 47 -9.41 11.20 6.87
C TYR A 47 -10.68 11.81 6.27
N ASN A 48 -11.80 11.08 6.25
CA ASN A 48 -13.14 11.57 5.92
C ASN A 48 -13.92 11.96 7.18
#